data_AF-A0AAU6ZVA2-F1
#
_entry.id   AF-A0AAU6ZVA2-F1
#
_cell.length_a   1.000
_cell.length_b   1.000
_cell.length_c   1.000
_cell.angle_alpha   90.00
_cell.angle_beta   90.00
_cell.angle_gamma   90.00
#
_symmetry.space_group_name_H-M   'P 1'
#
loop_
_entity.id
_entity.type
_entity.pdbx_description
1 polymer ?
#
loop_
_entity_poly.entity_id
_entity_poly.type
_entity_poly.pdbx_seq_one_letter_code
_entity_poly.pdbx_strand_id
1 'polypeptide(L)' 'MKVHRSALKHGVSSEDAVQAADWPQWIEPLEDDGWPHRELRLGFDTQARLLETVVLIFDSGEELVIHAMPARKQFWELVP' A
#
# COMPACT_ATOMS: atom_id res chain seq x y z
N MET A 1 4.07 -0.40 -10.84
CA MET A 1 2.79 -0.58 -10.11
C MET A 1 1.66 0.23 -10.75
N LYS A 2 0.41 -0.27 -10.79
CA LYS A 2 -0.79 0.48 -11.21
C LYS A 2 -1.55 0.99 -9.97
N VAL A 3 -2.37 2.03 -10.11
CA VAL A 3 -3.21 2.55 -9.02
C VAL A 3 -4.67 2.61 -9.45
N HIS A 4 -5.54 1.93 -8.73
CA HIS A 4 -6.97 2.00 -8.97
C HIS A 4 -7.53 3.34 -8.46
N ARG A 5 -8.51 3.94 -9.17
CA ARG A 5 -9.09 5.24 -8.79
C ARG A 5 -9.65 5.26 -7.36
N SER A 6 -10.17 4.13 -6.86
CA SER A 6 -10.69 4.04 -5.50
C SER A 6 -9.62 4.16 -4.41
N ALA A 7 -8.35 3.90 -4.74
CA ALA A 7 -7.26 3.98 -3.77
C ALA A 7 -7.06 5.41 -3.26
N LEU A 8 -7.40 6.40 -4.09
CA LEU A 8 -7.13 7.82 -3.83
C LEU A 8 -8.24 8.51 -3.00
N LYS A 9 -9.25 7.76 -2.54
CA LYS A 9 -10.42 8.31 -1.82
C LYS A 9 -10.06 9.06 -0.53
N HIS A 10 -8.88 8.80 0.03
CA HIS A 10 -8.39 9.45 1.27
C HIS A 10 -7.41 10.60 1.03
N GLY A 11 -7.39 11.16 -0.18
CA GLY A 11 -6.58 12.35 -0.49
C GLY A 11 -5.09 12.08 -0.68
N VAL A 12 -4.71 10.82 -0.81
CA VAL A 12 -3.36 10.40 -1.23
C VAL A 12 -3.26 10.50 -2.75
N SER A 13 -2.16 11.08 -3.25
CA SER A 13 -1.91 11.15 -4.70
C SER A 13 -1.48 9.78 -5.25
N SER A 14 -1.62 9.56 -6.57
CA SER A 14 -1.12 8.31 -7.17
C SER A 14 0.39 8.16 -7.01
N GLU A 15 1.15 9.25 -7.08
CA GLU A 15 2.60 9.26 -6.91
C GLU A 15 2.99 8.86 -5.48
N ASP A 16 2.35 9.45 -4.47
CA ASP A 16 2.58 9.13 -3.06
C ASP A 16 2.20 7.69 -2.73
N ALA A 17 1.09 7.19 -3.27
CA ALA A 17 0.66 5.82 -3.08
C ALA A 17 1.67 4.81 -3.68
N VAL A 18 2.19 5.09 -4.87
CA VAL A 18 3.21 4.25 -5.53
C VAL A 18 4.52 4.29 -4.75
N GLN A 19 4.99 5.49 -4.36
CA GLN A 19 6.22 5.64 -3.58
C GLN A 19 6.18 4.80 -2.29
N ALA A 20 5.09 4.88 -1.53
CA ALA A 20 4.93 4.13 -0.29
C ALA A 20 4.82 2.61 -0.52
N ALA A 21 4.16 2.19 -1.60
CA ALA A 21 3.93 0.77 -1.88
C ALA A 21 5.12 0.06 -2.57
N ASP A 22 5.92 0.78 -3.35
CA ASP A 22 7.15 0.26 -3.99
C ASP A 22 8.31 0.16 -2.97
N TRP A 23 8.32 1.01 -1.93
CA TRP A 23 9.35 1.05 -0.89
C TRP A 23 8.79 0.82 0.53
N PRO A 24 8.10 -0.32 0.76
CA PRO A 24 7.48 -0.58 2.05
C PRO A 24 8.52 -0.81 3.14
N GLN A 25 8.24 -0.26 4.32
CA GLN A 25 8.95 -0.57 5.56
C GLN A 25 8.38 -1.82 6.24
N TRP A 26 7.11 -2.13 5.95
CA TRP A 26 6.43 -3.33 6.43
C TRP A 26 5.51 -3.91 5.34
N ILE A 27 5.48 -5.23 5.22
CA ILE A 27 4.55 -5.96 4.35
C ILE A 27 3.87 -7.04 5.20
N GLU A 28 2.55 -6.99 5.28
CA GLU A 28 1.72 -8.01 5.92
C GLU A 28 0.83 -8.67 4.86
N PRO A 29 0.98 -9.98 4.59
CA PRO A 29 0.03 -10.72 3.79
C PRO A 29 -1.35 -10.70 4.45
N LEU A 30 -2.38 -10.28 3.73
CA LEU A 30 -3.75 -10.40 4.19
C LEU A 30 -4.27 -11.77 3.74
N GLU A 31 -4.80 -12.59 4.68
CA GLU A 31 -5.25 -13.96 4.40
C GLU A 31 -6.11 -14.01 3.12
N ASP A 32 -5.54 -14.62 2.07
CA ASP A 32 -6.18 -14.96 0.81
C ASP A 32 -5.53 -16.23 0.26
N ASP A 33 -6.31 -17.31 0.15
CA ASP A 33 -5.82 -18.62 -0.28
C ASP A 33 -5.65 -18.71 -1.82
N GLY A 34 -5.60 -17.57 -2.53
CA GLY A 34 -5.57 -17.53 -3.98
C GLY A 34 -5.17 -16.18 -4.59
N TRP A 35 -5.08 -16.17 -5.92
CA TRP A 35 -4.70 -14.99 -6.71
C TRP A 35 -5.92 -14.13 -7.10
N PRO A 36 -5.76 -12.79 -7.16
CA PRO A 36 -4.62 -12.03 -6.66
C PRO A 36 -4.60 -12.03 -5.12
N HIS A 37 -3.44 -12.26 -4.51
CA HIS A 37 -3.33 -12.13 -3.06
C HIS A 37 -3.18 -10.66 -2.67
N ARG A 38 -3.51 -10.37 -1.41
CA ARG A 38 -3.51 -9.02 -0.88
C ARG A 38 -2.37 -8.81 0.09
N GLU A 39 -1.71 -7.67 -0.04
CA GLU A 39 -0.69 -7.21 0.90
C GLU A 39 -1.10 -5.88 1.50
N LEU A 40 -1.02 -5.77 2.82
CA LEU A 40 -0.97 -4.49 3.51
C LEU A 40 0.49 -4.04 3.53
N ARG A 41 0.78 -2.91 2.88
CA ARG A 41 2.12 -2.33 2.83
C ARG A 41 2.13 -0.99 3.57
N LEU A 42 3.05 -0.84 4.54
CA LEU A 42 3.32 0.44 5.21
C LEU A 42 4.58 1.05 4.59
N GLY A 43 4.53 2.29 4.15
CA GLY A 43 5.68 2.97 3.54
C GLY A 43 5.55 4.48 3.57
N PHE A 44 6.67 5.17 3.38
CA PHE A 44 6.68 6.63 3.36
C PHE A 44 6.38 7.15 1.96
N ASP A 45 5.57 8.21 1.89
CA ASP A 45 5.36 8.94 0.66
C ASP A 45 6.52 9.89 0.31
N THR A 46 6.33 10.69 -0.74
CA THR A 46 7.34 11.67 -1.21
C THR A 46 7.63 12.79 -0.20
N GLN A 47 6.84 12.92 0.86
CA GLN A 47 6.92 13.95 1.89
C GLN A 47 7.21 13.35 3.28
N ALA A 48 7.69 12.10 3.34
CA ALA A 48 8.00 11.37 4.56
C ALA A 48 6.80 11.17 5.51
N ARG A 49 5.57 11.19 4.98
CA ARG A 49 4.38 10.79 5.74
C ARG A 49 4.19 9.28 5.60
N LEU A 50 3.99 8.61 6.73
CA LEU A 50 3.71 7.17 6.72
C LEU A 50 2.32 6.92 6.15
N LEU A 51 2.26 6.13 5.08
CA LEU A 51 1.03 5.67 4.44
C LEU A 51 0.83 4.18 4.67
N GLU A 52 -0.45 3.81 4.71
CA GLU A 52 -0.93 2.45 4.66
C GLU A 52 -1.57 2.22 3.29
N THR A 53 -1.11 1.19 2.59
CA THR A 53 -1.62 0.81 1.26
C THR A 53 -2.05 -0.65 1.23
N VAL A 54 -3.05 -0.96 0.41
CA VAL A 54 -3.40 -2.36 0.08
C VAL A 54 -3.09 -2.60 -1.39
N VAL A 55 -2.23 -3.57 -1.65
CA VAL A 55 -1.75 -3.94 -2.98
C VAL A 55 -2.26 -5.32 -3.33
N LEU A 56 -2.85 -5.45 -4.53
CA LEU A 56 -3.10 -6.74 -5.16
C LEU A 56 -1.85 -7.17 -5.90
N ILE A 57 -1.40 -8.39 -5.65
CA ILE A 57 -0.33 -9.03 -6.40
C ILE A 57 -0.97 -10.11 -7.26
N PHE A 58 -0.75 -10.05 -8.57
CA PHE A 58 -1.27 -11.02 -9.52
C PHE A 58 -0.24 -12.13 -9.76
N ASP A 59 -0.72 -13.29 -10.22
CA ASP A 59 0.14 -14.42 -10.61
C ASP A 59 1.12 -14.06 -11.75
N SER A 60 0.76 -13.07 -12.56
CA SER A 60 1.61 -12.46 -13.60
C SER A 60 2.75 -11.61 -13.03
N GLY A 61 2.75 -11.31 -11.74
CA GLY A 61 3.65 -10.34 -11.10
C GLY A 61 3.23 -8.88 -11.27
N GLU A 62 2.09 -8.61 -11.93
CA GLU A 62 1.52 -7.26 -11.92
C GLU A 62 1.08 -6.87 -10.50
N GLU A 63 1.20 -5.59 -10.18
CA GLU A 63 0.79 -5.04 -8.88
C GLU A 63 -0.21 -3.89 -9.08
N LEU A 64 -1.26 -3.87 -8.25
CA LEU A 64 -2.31 -2.84 -8.27
C LEU A 64 -2.62 -2.34 -6.85
N VAL A 65 -2.38 -1.06 -6.59
CA VAL A 65 -2.85 -0.40 -5.37
C VAL A 65 -4.36 -0.20 -5.45
N ILE A 66 -5.10 -0.74 -4.48
CA ILE A 66 -6.56 -0.61 -4.38
C ILE A 66 -7.02 0.27 -3.21
N HIS A 67 -6.12 0.55 -2.27
CA HIS A 67 -6.34 1.41 -1.11
C HIS A 67 -5.06 2.16 -0.75
N ALA A 68 -5.17 3.46 -0.42
CA ALA A 68 -4.08 4.26 0.13
C ALA A 68 -4.63 5.32 1.09
N MET A 69 -4.05 5.43 2.28
CA MET A 69 -4.42 6.43 3.29
C MET A 69 -3.24 6.75 4.22
N PRO A 70 -3.27 7.87 4.97
CA PRO A 70 -2.35 8.06 6.08
C PRO A 70 -2.41 6.88 7.05
N ALA A 71 -1.26 6.35 7.44
CA ALA A 71 -1.21 5.16 8.28
C ALA A 71 -1.88 5.41 9.63
N ARG A 72 -2.72 4.46 10.04
CA ARG A 72 -3.38 4.48 11.35
C ARG A 72 -2.33 4.43 12.46
N LYS A 73 -2.55 5.17 13.55
CA LYS A 73 -1.58 5.32 14.66
C LYS A 73 -1.07 4.00 15.23
N GLN A 74 -1.90 2.95 15.24
CA GLN A 74 -1.52 1.61 15.70
C GLN A 74 -0.35 0.98 14.91
N PHE A 75 -0.09 1.46 13.70
CA PHE A 75 0.97 0.95 12.83
C PHE A 75 2.28 1.72 12.95
N TRP A 76 2.30 2.84 13.68
CA TRP A 76 3.50 3.67 13.77
C TRP A 76 4.63 2.99 14.54
N GLU A 77 4.31 2.06 15.43
CA GLU A 77 5.31 1.28 16.19
C GLU A 77 5.86 0.07 15.41
N LEU A 78 5.31 -0.23 14.21
CA LEU A 78 5.79 -1.31 13.36
C LEU A 78 6.92 -0.89 12.42
N VAL A 79 7.21 0.41 12.33
CA VAL A 79 8.23 0.98 11.47
C VAL A 79 9.30 1.70 12.32
N PRO A 80 10.56 1.79 11.84
CA PRO A 80 11.68 2.34 12.60
C PRO A 80 11.51 3.79 13.09
#